data_AF-A0A969M0K8-F1
#
_entry.id   AF-A0A969M0K8-F1
#
_cell.length_a   1.000
_cell.length_b   1.000
_cell.length_c   1.000
_cell.angle_alpha   90.00
_cell.angle_beta   90.00
_cell.angle_gamma   90.00
#
_symmetry.space_group_name_H-M   'P 1'
#
loop_
_entity.id
_entity.type
_entity.pdbx_description
1 polymer ?
#
loop_
_entity_poly.entity_id
_entity_poly.type
_entity_poly.pdbx_seq_one_letter_code
_entity_poly.pdbx_strand_id
1 'polypeptide(L)'
;MKKPNWITVLALRSSIVLSIVLLSAKVAYTASTDTSLSYLIALSPSPVSSLTPTPTPTQGLTDDVINANEKFNFELLHDAAKRNYDRYMNVVWGSFGFLLIAIGWIMTSERAWIFLHEHKGIRVAGIVSIILIFVFNIYTLRQAEQTSAQLLQFMGQDPYVSSSIKQDYYYRQYKVPPFYLGVLVNSPLFIYLGYMVYACGLKEPPRGEGKVKKTSPESEL
;
A
#
# COMPACT_ATOMS: atom_id res chain seq x y z
N MET A 1 12.19 -34.26 -27.93
CA MET A 1 11.67 -33.04 -27.29
C MET A 1 12.66 -32.52 -26.25
N LYS A 2 13.23 -31.32 -26.42
CA LYS A 2 14.16 -30.72 -25.44
C LYS A 2 13.37 -30.25 -24.21
N LYS A 3 13.76 -30.68 -23.01
CA LYS A 3 13.16 -30.18 -21.76
C LYS A 3 13.46 -28.68 -21.63
N PRO A 4 12.47 -27.84 -21.28
CA PRO A 4 12.69 -26.40 -21.11
C PRO A 4 13.73 -26.16 -20.02
N ASN A 5 14.68 -25.27 -20.29
CA ASN A 5 15.75 -24.93 -19.38
C ASN A 5 15.14 -24.23 -18.14
N TRP A 6 15.36 -24.80 -16.95
CA TRP A 6 14.69 -24.37 -15.72
C TRP A 6 15.06 -22.92 -15.34
N ILE A 7 16.26 -22.49 -15.75
CA ILE A 7 16.75 -21.11 -15.59
C ILE A 7 15.83 -20.11 -16.31
N THR A 8 15.39 -20.42 -17.54
CA THR A 8 14.45 -19.57 -18.29
C THR A 8 13.08 -19.48 -17.63
N VAL A 9 12.59 -20.57 -17.03
CA VAL A 9 11.29 -20.57 -16.32
C VAL A 9 11.38 -19.73 -15.04
N LEU A 10 12.51 -19.81 -14.32
CA LEU A 10 12.74 -19.02 -13.12
C LEU A 10 12.86 -17.52 -13.43
N ALA A 11 13.61 -17.17 -14.48
CA ALA A 11 13.77 -15.78 -14.94
C ALA A 11 12.44 -15.17 -15.42
N LEU A 12 11.59 -15.97 -16.08
CA LEU A 12 10.28 -15.52 -16.51
C LEU A 12 9.37 -15.22 -15.31
N ARG A 13 9.39 -16.09 -14.28
CA ARG A 13 8.58 -15.92 -13.08
C ARG A 13 9.06 -14.75 -12.21
N SER A 14 10.36 -14.55 -12.06
CA SER A 14 10.90 -13.40 -11.33
C SER A 14 10.62 -12.08 -12.06
N SER A 15 10.68 -12.08 -13.40
CA SER A 15 10.31 -10.91 -14.21
C SER A 15 8.83 -10.53 -14.06
N ILE A 16 7.93 -11.52 -14.02
CA ILE A 16 6.50 -11.27 -13.80
C ILE A 16 6.25 -10.67 -12.42
N VAL A 17 6.85 -11.24 -11.35
CA VAL A 17 6.69 -10.72 -10.00
C VAL A 17 7.27 -9.31 -9.88
N LEU A 18 8.46 -9.06 -10.43
CA LEU A 18 9.06 -7.73 -10.44
C LEU A 18 8.20 -6.72 -11.20
N SER A 19 7.61 -7.12 -12.33
CA SER A 19 6.72 -6.26 -13.12
C SER A 19 5.44 -5.92 -12.36
N ILE A 20 4.86 -6.87 -11.62
CA ILE A 20 3.69 -6.62 -10.77
C ILE A 20 4.05 -5.65 -9.64
N VAL A 21 5.20 -5.82 -9.00
CA VAL A 21 5.67 -4.91 -7.93
C VAL A 21 5.93 -3.51 -8.49
N LEU A 22 6.61 -3.39 -9.64
CA LEU A 22 6.89 -2.10 -10.28
C LEU A 22 5.60 -1.43 -10.76
N LEU A 23 4.64 -2.17 -11.30
CA LEU A 23 3.34 -1.65 -11.69
C LEU A 23 2.56 -1.14 -10.47
N SER A 24 2.57 -1.90 -9.37
CA SER A 24 1.94 -1.51 -8.11
C SER A 24 2.58 -0.26 -7.51
N ALA A 25 3.91 -0.17 -7.55
CA ALA A 25 4.67 1.00 -7.11
C ALA A 25 4.38 2.22 -8.00
N LYS A 26 4.29 2.05 -9.33
CA LYS A 26 3.94 3.11 -10.26
C LYS A 26 2.53 3.63 -10.01
N VAL A 27 1.55 2.75 -9.84
CA VAL A 27 0.15 3.11 -9.52
C VAL A 27 0.08 3.86 -8.19
N ALA A 28 0.80 3.39 -7.17
CA ALA A 28 0.87 4.08 -5.88
C ALA A 28 1.56 5.46 -5.97
N TYR A 29 2.59 5.59 -6.81
CA TYR A 29 3.30 6.85 -7.04
C TYR A 29 2.42 7.85 -7.78
N THR A 30 1.80 7.46 -8.90
CA THR A 30 0.90 8.33 -9.68
C THR A 30 -0.30 8.78 -8.86
N ALA A 31 -0.88 7.87 -8.07
CA ALA A 31 -1.96 8.22 -7.16
C ALA A 31 -1.56 9.28 -6.11
N SER A 32 -0.29 9.31 -5.69
CA SER A 32 0.22 10.30 -4.73
C SER A 32 0.55 11.66 -5.35
N THR A 33 1.06 11.67 -6.59
CA THR A 33 1.40 12.91 -7.29
C THR A 33 0.15 13.63 -7.78
N ASP A 34 -0.86 12.89 -8.23
CA ASP A 34 -2.11 13.49 -8.72
C ASP A 34 -2.93 14.10 -7.58
N THR A 35 -2.91 13.50 -6.38
CA THR A 35 -3.57 14.10 -5.21
C THR A 35 -2.89 15.40 -4.80
N SER A 36 -1.55 15.40 -4.66
CA SER A 36 -0.82 16.57 -4.19
C SER A 36 -0.89 17.78 -5.14
N LEU A 37 -0.83 17.56 -6.46
CA LEU A 37 -1.00 18.64 -7.46
C LEU A 37 -2.43 19.19 -7.48
N SER A 38 -3.44 18.31 -7.39
CA SER A 38 -4.85 18.74 -7.35
C SER A 38 -5.16 19.56 -6.09
N TYR A 39 -4.57 19.21 -4.93
CA TYR A 39 -4.71 20.01 -3.71
C TYR A 39 -4.02 21.36 -3.83
N LEU A 40 -2.81 21.44 -4.39
CA LEU A 40 -2.11 22.71 -4.57
C LEU A 40 -2.83 23.64 -5.56
N ILE A 41 -3.49 23.08 -6.58
CA ILE A 41 -4.30 23.86 -7.53
C ILE A 41 -5.62 24.30 -6.87
N ALA A 42 -6.26 23.45 -6.07
CA ALA A 42 -7.50 23.79 -5.36
C ALA A 42 -7.31 24.79 -4.20
N LEU A 43 -6.13 24.80 -3.56
CA LEU A 43 -5.76 25.74 -2.50
C LEU A 43 -5.11 27.04 -3.03
N SER A 44 -4.77 27.10 -4.31
CA SER A 44 -4.36 28.36 -4.93
C SER A 44 -5.57 29.29 -4.97
N PRO A 45 -5.56 30.45 -4.28
CA PRO A 45 -6.64 31.41 -4.43
C PRO A 45 -6.73 31.77 -5.91
N SER A 46 -7.88 31.50 -6.53
CA SER A 46 -8.15 31.95 -7.89
C SER A 46 -7.77 33.43 -7.97
N PRO A 47 -6.92 33.85 -8.93
CA PRO A 47 -6.61 35.25 -9.08
C PRO A 47 -7.94 35.96 -9.30
N VAL A 48 -8.34 36.76 -8.32
CA VAL A 48 -9.50 37.62 -8.40
C VAL A 48 -9.21 38.56 -9.56
N SER A 49 -9.71 38.20 -10.75
CA SER A 49 -9.71 39.08 -11.90
C SER A 49 -10.34 40.37 -11.44
N SER A 50 -9.52 41.41 -11.37
CA SER A 50 -9.87 42.77 -11.01
C SER A 50 -10.83 43.32 -12.05
N LEU A 51 -12.10 42.93 -11.93
CA LEU A 51 -13.20 43.54 -12.65
C LEU A 51 -13.41 44.94 -12.08
N THR A 52 -13.11 45.92 -12.92
CA THR A 52 -13.37 47.35 -12.75
C THR A 52 -14.74 47.58 -12.11
N PRO A 53 -14.83 48.32 -10.99
CA PRO A 53 -16.06 48.47 -10.24
C PRO A 53 -17.06 49.31 -11.05
N THR A 54 -18.10 48.66 -11.57
CA THR A 54 -19.33 49.35 -11.96
C THR A 54 -20.22 49.42 -10.71
N PRO A 55 -20.54 50.61 -10.19
CA PRO A 55 -21.34 50.74 -8.98
C PRO A 55 -22.81 50.40 -9.27
N THR A 56 -23.18 49.14 -9.05
CA THR A 56 -24.57 48.67 -9.06
C THR A 56 -24.96 48.31 -7.62
N PRO A 57 -26.15 48.70 -7.11
CA PRO A 57 -26.52 48.49 -5.73
C PRO A 57 -26.63 46.99 -5.45
N THR A 58 -25.68 46.44 -4.71
CA THR A 58 -25.65 45.03 -4.31
C THR A 58 -26.10 44.94 -2.86
N GLN A 59 -27.39 44.67 -2.67
CA GLN A 59 -27.94 44.15 -1.42
C GLN A 59 -28.77 42.93 -1.80
N GLY A 60 -28.24 41.72 -1.57
CA GLY A 60 -29.01 40.48 -1.74
C GLY A 60 -28.28 39.26 -2.31
N LEU A 61 -26.97 39.35 -2.63
CA LEU A 61 -26.23 38.23 -3.25
C LEU A 61 -25.14 37.59 -2.37
N THR A 62 -25.07 37.93 -1.08
CA THR A 62 -23.88 37.61 -0.27
C THR A 62 -23.97 36.27 0.44
N ASP A 63 -25.13 35.91 0.99
CA ASP A 63 -25.15 34.82 1.98
C ASP A 63 -25.27 33.44 1.32
N ASP A 64 -26.06 33.31 0.25
CA ASP A 64 -26.21 32.04 -0.47
C ASP A 64 -24.94 31.60 -1.21
N VAL A 65 -24.18 32.56 -1.75
CA VAL A 65 -22.92 32.29 -2.47
C VAL A 65 -21.80 31.91 -1.48
N ILE A 66 -21.73 32.58 -0.33
CA ILE A 66 -20.76 32.25 0.73
C ILE A 66 -21.04 30.83 1.27
N ASN A 67 -22.30 30.53 1.59
CA ASN A 67 -22.71 29.20 2.08
C ASN A 67 -22.42 28.07 1.07
N ALA A 68 -22.59 28.33 -0.23
CA ALA A 68 -22.30 27.34 -1.27
C ALA A 68 -20.79 27.03 -1.38
N ASN A 69 -19.93 28.04 -1.25
CA ASN A 69 -18.48 27.87 -1.34
C ASN A 69 -17.89 27.12 -0.13
N GLU A 70 -18.36 27.44 1.08
CA GLU A 70 -17.96 26.73 2.31
C GLU A 70 -18.37 25.25 2.25
N LYS A 71 -19.60 24.97 1.82
CA LYS A 71 -20.08 23.59 1.63
C LYS A 71 -19.21 22.81 0.63
N PHE A 72 -18.82 23.43 -0.49
CA PHE A 72 -17.96 22.80 -1.49
C PHE A 72 -16.58 22.46 -0.93
N ASN A 73 -15.97 23.37 -0.16
CA ASN A 73 -14.67 23.14 0.48
C ASN A 73 -14.75 21.98 1.49
N PHE A 74 -15.82 21.92 2.27
CA PHE A 74 -16.05 20.81 3.20
C PHE A 74 -16.18 19.47 2.49
N GLU A 75 -16.97 19.37 1.43
CA GLU A 75 -17.13 18.13 0.65
C GLU A 75 -15.80 17.65 0.07
N LEU A 76 -14.96 18.58 -0.43
CA LEU A 76 -13.64 18.27 -0.94
C LEU A 76 -12.69 17.74 0.15
N LEU A 77 -12.67 18.37 1.32
CA LEU A 77 -11.88 17.96 2.49
C LEU A 77 -12.36 16.62 3.07
N HIS A 78 -13.65 16.39 3.09
CA HIS A 78 -14.26 15.13 3.50
C HIS A 78 -13.83 13.98 2.58
N ASP A 79 -13.95 14.19 1.26
CA ASP A 79 -13.53 13.20 0.27
C ASP A 79 -12.01 12.94 0.33
N ALA A 80 -11.23 13.97 0.63
CA ALA A 80 -9.80 13.84 0.90
C ALA A 80 -9.52 12.85 2.03
N ALA A 81 -10.18 13.06 3.17
CA ALA A 81 -9.98 12.29 4.39
C ALA A 81 -10.41 10.84 4.18
N LYS A 82 -11.56 10.63 3.53
CA LYS A 82 -12.04 9.31 3.15
C LYS A 82 -11.03 8.57 2.26
N ARG A 83 -10.53 9.20 1.19
CA ARG A 83 -9.54 8.57 0.29
C ARG A 83 -8.24 8.24 1.03
N ASN A 84 -7.80 9.11 1.94
CA ASN A 84 -6.61 8.86 2.75
C ASN A 84 -6.81 7.67 3.72
N TYR A 85 -7.99 7.58 4.34
CA TYR A 85 -8.37 6.44 5.17
C TYR A 85 -8.43 5.13 4.36
N ASP A 86 -9.07 5.14 3.20
CA ASP A 86 -9.16 3.97 2.32
C ASP A 86 -7.76 3.53 1.86
N ARG A 87 -6.87 4.49 1.54
CA ARG A 87 -5.47 4.21 1.21
C ARG A 87 -4.74 3.56 2.38
N TYR A 88 -4.89 4.07 3.60
CA TYR A 88 -4.30 3.47 4.80
C TYR A 88 -4.78 2.02 4.98
N MET A 89 -6.10 1.80 4.92
CA MET A 89 -6.67 0.47 5.09
C MET A 89 -6.21 -0.50 4.00
N ASN A 90 -6.15 -0.06 2.75
CA ASN A 90 -5.63 -0.85 1.64
C ASN A 90 -4.15 -1.22 1.82
N VAL A 91 -3.33 -0.32 2.36
CA VAL A 91 -1.92 -0.63 2.66
C VAL A 91 -1.83 -1.68 3.76
N VAL A 92 -2.55 -1.51 4.88
CA VAL A 92 -2.51 -2.45 6.02
C VAL A 92 -3.01 -3.83 5.63
N TRP A 93 -4.20 -3.92 5.03
CA TRP A 93 -4.81 -5.20 4.66
C TRP A 93 -4.16 -5.82 3.42
N GLY A 94 -3.72 -5.00 2.47
CA GLY A 94 -2.98 -5.43 1.31
C GLY A 94 -1.64 -6.06 1.68
N SER A 95 -0.87 -5.43 2.57
CA SER A 95 0.39 -6.01 3.07
C SER A 95 0.14 -7.29 3.87
N PHE A 96 -0.90 -7.30 4.71
CA PHE A 96 -1.28 -8.48 5.48
C PHE A 96 -1.59 -9.69 4.58
N GLY A 97 -2.46 -9.50 3.58
CA GLY A 97 -2.82 -10.55 2.62
C GLY A 97 -1.63 -11.02 1.79
N PHE A 98 -0.79 -10.09 1.32
CA PHE A 98 0.43 -10.42 0.58
C PHE A 98 1.40 -11.28 1.40
N LEU A 99 1.62 -10.92 2.67
CA LEU A 99 2.50 -11.67 3.57
C LEU A 99 1.99 -13.09 3.82
N LEU A 100 0.68 -13.25 4.06
CA LEU A 100 0.08 -14.58 4.22
C LEU A 100 0.27 -15.46 2.98
N ILE A 101 0.11 -14.90 1.78
CA ILE A 101 0.35 -15.61 0.53
C ILE A 101 1.83 -16.00 0.40
N ALA A 102 2.75 -15.08 0.68
CA ALA A 102 4.19 -15.34 0.61
C ALA A 102 4.63 -16.44 1.60
N ILE A 103 4.09 -16.41 2.82
CA ILE A 103 4.32 -17.43 3.85
C ILE A 103 3.77 -18.78 3.38
N GLY A 104 2.50 -18.82 2.95
CA GLY A 104 1.86 -20.04 2.46
C GLY A 104 2.59 -20.64 1.25
N TRP A 105 3.12 -19.80 0.36
CA TRP A 105 3.92 -20.22 -0.77
C TRP A 105 5.23 -20.89 -0.34
N ILE A 106 5.97 -20.29 0.60
CA ILE A 106 7.19 -20.89 1.15
C ILE A 106 6.86 -22.21 1.84
N MET A 107 5.82 -22.26 2.68
CA MET A 107 5.43 -23.47 3.42
C MET A 107 5.09 -24.66 2.51
N THR A 108 4.41 -24.41 1.39
CA THR A 108 3.88 -25.47 0.52
C THR A 108 4.84 -25.88 -0.60
N SER A 109 5.83 -25.05 -0.93
CA SER A 109 6.72 -25.29 -2.07
C SER A 109 8.05 -25.92 -1.66
N GLU A 110 8.13 -27.26 -1.70
CA GLU A 110 9.38 -28.00 -1.46
C GLU A 110 10.55 -27.51 -2.34
N ARG A 111 10.23 -27.15 -3.60
CA ARG A 111 11.23 -26.59 -4.54
C ARG A 111 11.78 -25.25 -4.07
N ALA A 112 10.96 -24.40 -3.45
CA ALA A 112 11.42 -23.13 -2.92
C ALA A 112 12.37 -23.34 -1.73
N TRP A 113 12.08 -24.32 -0.86
CA TRP A 113 12.96 -24.71 0.24
C TRP A 113 14.33 -25.20 -0.27
N ILE A 114 14.34 -26.15 -1.21
CA ILE A 114 15.57 -26.67 -1.80
C ILE A 114 16.39 -25.54 -2.42
N PHE A 115 15.75 -24.66 -3.20
CA PHE A 115 16.42 -23.53 -3.85
C PHE A 115 17.01 -22.52 -2.85
N LEU A 116 16.26 -22.17 -1.80
CA LEU A 116 16.74 -21.27 -0.73
C LEU A 116 17.85 -21.90 0.13
N HIS A 117 17.81 -23.22 0.30
CA HIS A 117 18.84 -23.97 1.00
C HIS A 117 20.16 -23.98 0.20
N GLU A 118 20.09 -24.29 -1.11
CA GLU A 118 21.25 -24.36 -2.00
C GLU A 118 21.92 -22.99 -2.21
N HIS A 119 21.15 -21.91 -2.29
CA HIS A 119 21.66 -20.59 -2.67
C HIS A 119 21.68 -19.57 -1.52
N LYS A 120 22.77 -19.56 -0.74
CA LYS A 120 22.99 -18.61 0.37
C LYS A 120 22.80 -17.14 -0.02
N GLY A 121 23.30 -16.73 -1.19
CA GLY A 121 23.19 -15.35 -1.67
C GLY A 121 21.74 -14.90 -1.88
N ILE A 122 20.90 -15.80 -2.41
CA ILE A 122 19.47 -15.52 -2.64
C ILE A 122 18.74 -15.41 -1.31
N ARG A 123 19.10 -16.22 -0.32
CA ARG A 123 18.54 -16.13 1.03
C ARG A 123 18.84 -14.78 1.68
N VAL A 124 20.10 -14.33 1.61
CA VAL A 124 20.50 -13.02 2.13
C VAL A 124 19.76 -11.90 1.40
N ALA A 125 19.72 -11.93 0.07
CA ALA A 125 19.00 -10.96 -0.74
C ALA A 125 17.49 -10.95 -0.41
N GLY A 126 16.89 -12.11 -0.15
CA GLY A 126 15.50 -12.26 0.28
C GLY A 126 15.24 -11.59 1.63
N ILE A 127 16.09 -11.83 2.64
CA ILE A 127 15.98 -11.18 3.96
C ILE A 127 16.11 -9.67 3.83
N VAL A 128 17.10 -9.18 3.08
CA VAL A 128 17.28 -7.74 2.83
C VAL A 128 16.04 -7.14 2.15
N SER A 129 15.47 -7.85 1.16
CA SER A 129 14.24 -7.41 0.48
C SER A 129 13.05 -7.32 1.43
N ILE A 130 12.88 -8.31 2.33
CA ILE A 130 11.83 -8.30 3.36
C ILE A 130 11.98 -7.08 4.28
N ILE A 131 13.21 -6.78 4.72
CA ILE A 131 13.50 -5.61 5.57
C ILE A 131 13.18 -4.30 4.83
N LEU A 132 13.58 -4.17 3.56
CA LEU A 132 13.30 -2.98 2.76
C LEU A 132 11.79 -2.77 2.56
N ILE A 133 11.04 -3.84 2.26
CA ILE A 133 9.58 -3.78 2.14
C ILE A 133 8.94 -3.38 3.47
N PHE A 134 9.46 -3.88 4.59
CA PHE A 134 8.97 -3.51 5.92
C PHE A 134 9.20 -2.02 6.24
N VAL A 135 10.40 -1.49 5.97
CA VAL A 135 10.70 -0.06 6.13
C VAL A 135 9.80 0.80 5.24
N PHE A 136 9.59 0.39 3.99
CA PHE A 136 8.68 1.09 3.08
C PHE A 136 7.24 1.06 3.60
N ASN A 137 6.77 -0.06 4.15
CA ASN A 137 5.46 -0.16 4.77
C ASN A 137 5.31 0.84 5.93
N ILE A 138 6.28 0.90 6.86
CA ILE A 138 6.29 1.89 7.94
C ILE A 138 6.22 3.32 7.41
N TYR A 139 7.03 3.64 6.39
CA TYR A 139 7.05 4.96 5.77
C TYR A 139 5.67 5.34 5.19
N THR A 140 5.03 4.43 4.44
CA THR A 140 3.71 4.69 3.86
C THR A 140 2.61 4.87 4.92
N LEU A 141 2.65 4.12 6.02
CA LEU A 141 1.70 4.28 7.13
C LEU A 141 1.88 5.63 7.84
N ARG A 142 3.14 6.04 8.08
CA ARG A 142 3.45 7.34 8.68
C ARG A 142 3.02 8.50 7.79
N GLN A 143 3.22 8.40 6.48
CA GLN A 143 2.76 9.41 5.54
C GLN A 143 1.23 9.55 5.54
N ALA A 144 0.50 8.44 5.60
CA ALA A 144 -0.96 8.45 5.68
C ALA A 144 -1.47 9.10 6.97
N GLU A 145 -0.81 8.84 8.11
CA GLU A 145 -1.12 9.50 9.39
C GLU A 145 -0.88 11.01 9.33
N GLN A 146 0.29 11.45 8.83
CA GLN A 146 0.60 12.88 8.68
C GLN A 146 -0.40 13.60 7.78
N THR A 147 -0.76 12.97 6.65
CA THR A 147 -1.77 13.50 5.73
C THR A 147 -3.13 13.59 6.41
N SER A 148 -3.50 12.58 7.22
CA SER A 148 -4.73 12.61 8.00
C SER A 148 -4.73 13.76 9.00
N ALA A 149 -3.63 13.98 9.72
CA ALA A 149 -3.53 15.06 10.70
C ALA A 149 -3.67 16.45 10.05
N GLN A 150 -3.06 16.65 8.87
CA GLN A 150 -3.18 17.89 8.10
C GLN A 150 -4.62 18.13 7.62
N LEU A 151 -5.27 17.11 7.04
CA LEU A 151 -6.65 17.21 6.58
C LEU A 151 -7.62 17.53 7.72
N LEU A 152 -7.42 16.90 8.88
CA LEU A 152 -8.21 17.15 10.07
C LEU A 152 -7.98 18.55 10.65
N GLN A 153 -6.75 19.07 10.58
CA GLN A 153 -6.45 20.46 10.96
C GLN A 153 -7.16 21.45 10.04
N PHE A 154 -7.14 21.23 8.72
CA PHE A 154 -7.85 22.09 7.76
C PHE A 154 -9.38 22.04 7.96
N MET A 155 -9.96 20.86 8.21
CA MET A 155 -11.38 20.75 8.55
C MET A 155 -11.75 21.47 9.85
N GLY A 156 -10.86 21.48 10.85
CA GLY A 156 -11.10 22.17 12.11
C GLY A 156 -11.07 23.70 12.02
N GLN A 157 -10.47 24.25 10.96
CA GLN A 157 -10.40 25.69 10.70
C GLN A 157 -11.61 26.23 9.91
N ASP A 158 -12.44 25.34 9.36
CA ASP A 158 -13.59 25.71 8.54
C ASP A 158 -14.79 26.15 9.43
N PRO A 159 -15.30 27.39 9.30
CA PRO A 159 -16.43 27.90 10.08
C PRO A 159 -17.69 27.05 9.95
N TYR A 160 -17.95 26.51 8.75
CA TYR A 160 -19.12 25.67 8.47
C TYR A 160 -19.06 24.35 9.26
N VAL A 161 -17.86 23.80 9.43
CA VAL A 161 -17.64 22.56 10.18
C VAL A 161 -17.81 22.80 11.68
N SER A 162 -17.25 23.88 12.20
CA SER A 162 -17.28 24.24 13.63
C SER A 162 -18.70 24.45 14.19
N SER A 163 -19.63 24.85 13.32
CA SER A 163 -21.03 25.08 13.67
C SER A 163 -21.90 23.83 13.53
N SER A 164 -21.38 22.76 12.91
CA SER A 164 -22.13 21.53 12.67
C SER A 164 -21.87 20.47 13.75
N ILE A 165 -22.93 20.03 14.45
CA ILE A 165 -22.89 18.88 15.39
C ILE A 165 -22.34 17.60 14.71
N LYS A 166 -22.35 17.57 13.37
CA LYS A 166 -21.85 16.45 12.57
C LYS A 166 -20.32 16.32 12.56
N GLN A 167 -19.58 17.34 13.02
CA GLN A 167 -18.12 17.35 13.06
C GLN A 167 -17.57 16.13 13.80
N ASP A 168 -18.02 15.87 15.03
CA ASP A 168 -17.52 14.75 15.85
C ASP A 168 -17.75 13.37 15.21
N TYR A 169 -18.86 13.21 14.47
CA TYR A 169 -19.19 11.96 13.81
C TYR A 169 -18.25 11.69 12.62
N TYR A 170 -18.11 12.66 11.70
CA TYR A 170 -17.24 12.52 10.53
C TYR A 170 -15.76 12.42 10.92
N TYR A 171 -15.36 13.18 11.94
CA TYR A 171 -13.98 13.19 12.43
C TYR A 171 -13.58 11.84 13.02
N ARG A 172 -14.49 11.15 13.72
CA ARG A 172 -14.20 9.81 14.26
C ARG A 172 -14.15 8.73 13.18
N GLN A 173 -14.98 8.83 12.15
CA GLN A 173 -15.09 7.78 11.14
C GLN A 173 -13.87 7.70 10.21
N TYR A 174 -13.30 8.85 9.83
CA TYR A 174 -12.20 8.91 8.86
C TYR A 174 -10.84 9.24 9.48
N LYS A 175 -10.77 9.27 10.82
CA LYS A 175 -9.49 9.39 11.51
C LYS A 175 -8.67 8.13 11.25
N VAL A 176 -7.56 8.31 10.53
CA VAL A 176 -6.58 7.24 10.35
C VAL A 176 -6.08 6.79 11.72
N PRO A 177 -6.13 5.48 12.02
CA PRO A 177 -5.54 4.96 13.25
C PRO A 177 -4.06 5.32 13.33
N PRO A 178 -3.50 5.47 14.53
CA PRO A 178 -2.07 5.74 14.67
C PRO A 178 -1.23 4.70 13.93
N PHE A 179 -0.16 5.15 13.26
CA PHE A 179 0.63 4.30 12.35
C PHE A 179 1.14 3.01 13.04
N TYR A 180 1.42 3.09 14.35
CA TYR A 180 1.92 1.97 15.13
C TYR A 180 0.93 0.79 15.18
N LEU A 181 -0.38 1.01 15.00
CA LEU A 181 -1.34 -0.09 14.94
C LEU A 181 -1.18 -0.91 13.65
N GLY A 182 -1.03 -0.24 12.51
CA GLY A 182 -0.74 -0.92 11.24
C GLY A 182 0.59 -1.68 11.28
N VAL A 183 1.61 -1.10 11.94
CA VAL A 183 2.90 -1.76 12.18
C VAL A 183 2.73 -2.96 13.09
N LEU A 184 1.99 -2.84 14.20
CA LEU A 184 1.73 -3.92 15.15
C LEU A 184 1.08 -5.14 14.47
N VAL A 185 0.11 -4.90 13.59
CA VAL A 185 -0.61 -5.97 12.86
C VAL A 185 0.30 -6.71 11.88
N ASN A 186 1.15 -5.99 11.13
CA ASN A 186 1.97 -6.58 10.09
C ASN A 186 3.33 -7.12 10.58
N SER A 187 3.90 -6.55 11.65
CA SER A 187 5.25 -6.88 12.12
C SER A 187 5.47 -8.36 12.43
N PRO A 188 4.54 -9.07 13.12
CA PRO A 188 4.70 -10.50 13.39
C PRO A 188 4.85 -11.32 12.10
N LEU A 189 4.12 -10.96 11.04
CA LEU A 189 4.18 -11.65 9.75
C LEU A 189 5.50 -11.39 9.01
N PHE A 190 6.01 -10.15 9.04
CA PHE A 190 7.33 -9.85 8.49
C PHE A 190 8.45 -10.62 9.21
N ILE A 191 8.40 -10.65 10.54
CA ILE A 191 9.36 -11.39 11.38
C ILE A 191 9.26 -12.89 11.06
N TYR A 192 8.04 -13.44 10.98
CA TYR A 192 7.83 -14.85 10.67
C TYR A 192 8.33 -15.22 9.26
N LEU A 193 8.04 -14.38 8.26
CA LEU A 193 8.53 -14.59 6.90
C LEU A 193 10.06 -14.55 6.84
N GLY A 194 10.69 -13.58 7.49
CA GLY A 194 12.15 -13.48 7.60
C GLY A 194 12.75 -14.71 8.30
N TYR A 195 12.13 -15.16 9.40
CA TYR A 195 12.52 -16.39 10.09
C TYR A 195 12.41 -17.62 9.19
N MET A 196 11.34 -17.77 8.40
CA MET A 196 11.17 -18.89 7.47
C MET A 196 12.26 -18.92 6.41
N VAL A 197 12.56 -17.77 5.79
CA VAL A 197 13.63 -17.66 4.80
C VAL A 197 14.99 -17.98 5.43
N TYR A 198 15.23 -17.55 6.67
CA TYR A 198 16.44 -17.88 7.41
C TYR A 198 16.53 -19.38 7.76
N ALA A 199 15.46 -19.97 8.28
CA ALA A 199 15.37 -21.35 8.72
C ALA A 199 15.51 -22.36 7.58
N CYS A 200 15.11 -22.00 6.35
CA CYS A 200 15.40 -22.78 5.13
C CYS A 200 16.90 -23.07 4.96
N GLY A 201 17.78 -22.25 5.54
CA GLY A 201 19.21 -22.45 5.48
C GLY A 201 19.84 -23.35 6.53
N LEU A 202 19.08 -23.71 7.57
CA LEU A 202 19.59 -24.44 8.73
C LEU A 202 19.12 -25.90 8.76
N LYS A 203 17.91 -26.18 8.27
CA LYS A 203 17.40 -27.55 8.23
C LYS A 203 17.97 -28.26 7.01
N GLU A 204 18.57 -29.43 7.23
CA GLU A 204 18.82 -30.37 6.15
C GLU A 204 17.50 -30.56 5.38
N PRO A 205 17.52 -30.55 4.04
CA PRO A 205 16.31 -30.81 3.27
C PRO A 205 15.74 -32.16 3.75
N PRO A 206 14.40 -32.29 3.87
CA PRO A 206 13.81 -33.56 4.26
C PRO A 206 14.40 -34.63 3.35
N ARG A 207 15.20 -35.55 3.91
CA ARG A 207 15.75 -36.66 3.14
C ARG A 207 14.54 -37.39 2.60
N GLY A 208 14.27 -37.22 1.32
CA GLY A 208 13.22 -37.93 0.64
C GLY A 208 13.50 -39.41 0.82
N GLU A 209 12.83 -40.02 1.80
CA GLU A 209 12.66 -41.46 1.92
C GLU A 209 11.75 -41.88 0.77
N GLY A 210 12.35 -41.87 -0.40
CA GLY A 210 11.67 -41.92 -1.67
C GLY A 210 12.73 -42.10 -2.73
N LYS A 211 13.54 -43.16 -2.56
CA LYS A 211 14.06 -43.88 -3.73
C LYS A 211 12.83 -44.15 -4.59
N VAL A 212 12.55 -43.28 -5.55
CA VAL A 212 11.71 -43.61 -6.70
C VAL A 212 12.40 -44.83 -7.26
N LYS A 213 11.88 -46.00 -6.90
CA LYS A 213 12.25 -47.27 -7.49
C LYS A 213 12.08 -46.98 -8.97
N LYS A 214 13.19 -46.84 -9.70
CA LYS A 214 13.16 -46.87 -11.16
C LYS A 214 12.57 -48.24 -11.44
N THR A 215 11.25 -48.33 -11.59
CA THR A 215 10.62 -49.44 -12.26
C THR A 215 11.19 -49.37 -13.65
N SER A 216 12.23 -50.17 -13.86
CA SER A 216 12.79 -50.43 -15.16
C SER A 216 11.62 -50.75 -16.07
N PRO A 217 11.44 -50.08 -17.21
CA PRO A 217 10.53 -50.58 -18.22
C PRO A 217 11.15 -51.91 -18.69
N GLU A 218 10.67 -53.01 -18.11
CA GLU A 218 10.88 -54.32 -18.70
C GLU A 218 10.30 -54.27 -20.10
N SER A 219 11.17 -54.67 -21.02
CA SER A 219 10.94 -54.92 -22.42
C SER A 219 9.72 -55.81 -22.64
N GLU A 220 8.62 -55.25 -23.12
CA GLU A 220 7.73 -55.96 -24.03
C GLU A 220 8.12 -55.55 -25.45
N LEU A 221 9.04 -56.32 -26.04
CA LEU A 221 9.18 -56.60 -27.47
C LEU A 221 10.12 -57.79 -27.66
#